data_AF-F2JYJ4-F1
#
_entry.id   AF-F2JYJ4-F1
#
_cell.length_a   1.000
_cell.length_b   1.000
_cell.length_c   1.000
_cell.angle_alpha   90.00
_cell.angle_beta   90.00
_cell.angle_gamma   90.00
#
_symmetry.space_group_name_H-M   'P 1'
#
loop_
_entity.id
_entity.type
_entity.pdbx_description
1 polymer ?
#
loop_
_entity_poly.entity_id
_entity_poly.type
_entity_poly.pdbx_seq_one_letter_code
_entity_poly.pdbx_strand_id
1 'polypeptide(L)'
;MLLKPGIVVLSNLSDNGKLALFSVLTFCACTPYMGIHALPSDADLPLIAFLLSAYFFVSGQRLSRMRIRSLIEHIAALKREEQTLPLSEQDKDFNNVANLVNGLLRDLDRKKELLNNCSMEAEYTAKELQNSSSQVASGAEQEFHALDSLASTSEEMNTTITDIASRLDGTSTKALSTLSESQQGREVLSSLTDRLKEVGTMVAHNQDHIGSLTQSADEISSFVERIRDITSEINLLALNASIESARAGEAGRGFSVVADEVRNLAHNTAKATQDISELVSSMNQRVSLSNKNSQHLETLTEQAQQALKLVTVSFNSIESAAKDTQEEVVMSRATMDEFRLANEQMSQRLQHLAGVSELNSKSSKDTKDMVRYLEWLSSRLKPQGELV
;
A
#
# COMPACT_ATOMS: atom_id res chain seq x y z
N MET A 1 -6.70 -78.66 68.29
CA MET A 1 -7.33 -77.84 69.36
C MET A 1 -6.44 -77.68 70.60
N LEU A 2 -5.56 -78.63 70.91
CA LEU A 2 -4.70 -78.61 72.11
C LEU A 2 -3.84 -77.34 72.29
N LEU A 3 -3.38 -76.69 71.21
CA LEU A 3 -2.53 -75.48 71.28
C LEU A 3 -3.34 -74.17 71.39
N LYS A 4 -4.68 -74.20 71.31
CA LYS A 4 -5.51 -72.97 71.35
C LYS A 4 -5.32 -72.16 72.65
N PRO A 5 -5.31 -72.77 73.86
CA PRO A 5 -5.08 -72.03 75.10
C PRO A 5 -3.70 -71.34 75.11
N GLY A 6 -2.64 -72.06 74.73
CA GLY A 6 -1.28 -71.52 74.64
C GLY A 6 -1.15 -70.36 73.66
N ILE A 7 -1.84 -70.45 72.51
CA ILE A 7 -1.87 -69.38 71.52
C ILE A 7 -2.60 -68.14 72.06
N VAL A 8 -3.75 -68.31 72.76
CA VAL A 8 -4.54 -67.22 73.34
C VAL A 8 -3.80 -66.52 74.51
N VAL A 9 -3.07 -67.29 75.30
CA VAL A 9 -2.24 -66.74 76.39
C VAL A 9 -1.04 -65.99 75.81
N LEU A 10 -0.34 -66.57 74.84
CA LEU A 10 0.81 -65.92 74.19
C LEU A 10 0.42 -64.70 73.36
N SER A 11 -0.79 -64.65 72.78
CA SER A 11 -1.25 -63.47 72.04
C SER A 11 -1.48 -62.26 72.95
N ASN A 12 -1.83 -62.49 74.22
CA ASN A 12 -2.10 -61.43 75.20
C ASN A 12 -0.86 -61.00 76.02
N LEU A 13 0.25 -61.73 75.94
CA LEU A 13 1.50 -61.42 76.62
C LEU A 13 2.36 -60.46 75.77
N SER A 14 3.03 -59.48 76.41
CA SER A 14 4.07 -58.67 75.75
C SER A 14 5.28 -59.53 75.40
N ASP A 15 6.15 -59.10 74.49
CA ASP A 15 7.35 -59.88 74.15
C ASP A 15 8.25 -60.14 75.35
N ASN A 16 8.39 -59.17 76.24
CA ASN A 16 9.05 -59.34 77.53
C ASN A 16 8.31 -60.34 78.42
N GLY A 17 6.98 -60.35 78.39
CA GLY A 17 6.15 -61.32 79.10
C GLY A 17 6.27 -62.73 78.54
N LYS A 18 6.37 -62.90 77.22
CA LYS A 18 6.64 -64.18 76.55
C LYS A 18 8.04 -64.67 76.89
N LEU A 19 9.05 -63.80 76.75
CA LEU A 19 10.44 -64.10 77.11
C LEU A 19 10.58 -64.45 78.59
N ALA A 20 9.89 -63.75 79.48
CA ALA A 20 9.84 -64.07 80.90
C ALA A 20 9.15 -65.42 81.16
N LEU A 21 8.02 -65.69 80.49
CA LEU A 21 7.32 -66.97 80.61
C LEU A 21 8.21 -68.13 80.13
N PHE A 22 8.88 -67.96 78.98
CA PHE A 22 9.84 -68.94 78.47
C PHE A 22 11.08 -69.08 79.35
N SER A 23 11.67 -67.98 79.82
CA SER A 23 12.87 -68.01 80.65
C SER A 23 12.60 -68.66 82.00
N VAL A 24 11.45 -68.37 82.62
CA VAL A 24 11.01 -69.00 83.87
C VAL A 24 10.74 -70.50 83.64
N LEU A 25 10.01 -70.86 82.59
CA LEU A 25 9.71 -72.28 82.29
C LEU A 25 10.97 -73.08 81.94
N THR A 26 11.90 -72.50 81.18
CA THR A 26 13.18 -73.14 80.82
C THR A 26 14.14 -73.21 82.00
N PHE A 27 14.19 -72.18 82.85
CA PHE A 27 14.96 -72.17 84.08
C PHE A 27 14.46 -73.26 85.04
N CYS A 28 13.14 -73.32 85.29
CA CYS A 28 12.53 -74.39 86.09
C CYS A 28 12.75 -75.79 85.52
N ALA A 29 12.88 -75.93 84.20
CA ALA A 29 13.22 -77.21 83.56
C ALA A 29 14.71 -77.57 83.71
N CYS A 30 15.61 -76.60 83.77
CA CYS A 30 17.06 -76.81 83.81
C CYS A 30 17.66 -76.83 85.23
N THR A 31 16.96 -76.31 86.24
CA THR A 31 17.42 -76.29 87.64
C THR A 31 17.88 -77.65 88.19
N PRO A 32 17.31 -78.82 87.82
CA PRO A 32 17.81 -80.10 88.32
C PRO A 32 19.17 -80.49 87.74
N TYR A 33 19.54 -79.96 86.56
CA TYR A 33 20.78 -80.32 85.85
C TYR A 33 21.96 -79.40 86.20
N MET A 34 21.73 -78.25 86.84
CA MET A 34 22.79 -77.30 87.24
C MET A 34 23.30 -77.47 88.69
N GLY A 35 22.83 -78.49 89.43
CA GLY A 35 23.40 -78.84 90.75
C GLY A 35 23.10 -77.84 91.89
N ILE A 36 22.10 -76.97 91.74
CA ILE A 36 21.72 -75.99 92.77
C ILE A 36 20.63 -76.60 93.68
N HIS A 37 21.02 -77.06 94.87
CA HIS A 37 20.14 -77.60 95.93
C HIS A 37 19.31 -76.51 96.63
N ALA A 38 18.40 -75.83 95.92
CA ALA A 38 17.55 -74.79 96.50
C ALA A 38 16.04 -74.95 96.27
N LEU A 39 15.57 -76.08 95.74
CA LEU A 39 14.13 -76.36 95.60
C LEU A 39 13.77 -77.78 96.10
N PRO A 40 12.55 -78.02 96.61
CA PRO A 40 12.12 -79.32 97.13
C PRO A 40 12.21 -80.40 96.04
N SER A 41 12.62 -81.61 96.43
CA SER A 41 12.87 -82.74 95.53
C SER A 41 11.59 -83.43 95.04
N ASP A 42 10.75 -82.74 94.28
CA ASP A 42 9.65 -83.36 93.52
C ASP A 42 10.07 -83.50 92.05
N ALA A 43 10.28 -84.76 91.61
CA ALA A 43 10.79 -85.09 90.28
C ALA A 43 9.86 -84.67 89.12
N ASP A 44 8.61 -84.30 89.39
CA ASP A 44 7.59 -84.01 88.38
C ASP A 44 7.62 -82.54 87.90
N LEU A 45 8.09 -81.61 88.72
CA LEU A 45 8.12 -80.18 88.40
C LEU A 45 8.96 -79.81 87.16
N PRO A 46 10.20 -80.33 86.98
CA PRO A 46 11.02 -79.98 85.81
C PRO A 46 10.48 -80.57 84.50
N LEU A 47 9.84 -81.75 84.54
CA LEU A 47 9.22 -82.37 83.38
C LEU A 47 8.01 -81.56 82.90
N ILE A 48 7.16 -81.12 83.83
CA ILE A 48 5.99 -80.27 83.53
C ILE A 48 6.44 -78.91 82.97
N ALA A 49 7.50 -78.32 83.54
CA ALA A 49 8.08 -77.06 83.04
C ALA A 49 8.65 -77.21 81.61
N PHE A 50 9.31 -78.34 81.31
CA PHE A 50 9.82 -78.65 79.97
C PHE A 50 8.68 -78.84 78.96
N LEU A 51 7.64 -79.60 79.31
CA LEU A 51 6.48 -79.82 78.45
C LEU A 51 5.70 -78.52 78.21
N LEU A 52 5.55 -77.66 79.21
CA LEU A 52 4.94 -76.34 79.06
C LEU A 52 5.81 -75.42 78.20
N SER A 53 7.14 -75.40 78.39
CA SER A 53 8.06 -74.65 77.54
C SER A 53 7.96 -75.10 76.07
N ALA A 54 8.03 -76.40 75.80
CA ALA A 54 7.86 -76.96 74.46
C ALA A 54 6.46 -76.64 73.88
N TYR A 55 5.41 -76.73 74.69
CA TYR A 55 4.03 -76.41 74.31
C TYR A 55 3.88 -74.93 73.92
N PHE A 56 4.42 -74.01 74.72
CA PHE A 56 4.42 -72.58 74.41
C PHE A 56 5.33 -72.29 73.21
N PHE A 57 6.46 -72.99 73.03
CA PHE A 57 7.38 -72.79 71.89
C PHE A 57 6.71 -73.17 70.57
N VAL A 58 6.10 -74.34 70.53
CA VAL A 58 5.34 -74.82 69.36
C VAL A 58 4.10 -73.94 69.12
N SER A 59 3.42 -73.49 70.18
CA SER A 59 2.31 -72.53 70.08
C SER A 59 2.76 -71.19 69.47
N GLY A 60 3.90 -70.66 69.89
CA GLY A 60 4.48 -69.41 69.38
C GLY A 60 4.93 -69.51 67.93
N GLN A 61 5.62 -70.59 67.55
CA GLN A 61 6.01 -70.88 66.17
C GLN A 61 4.79 -71.00 65.24
N ARG A 62 3.74 -71.69 65.70
CA ARG A 62 2.49 -71.84 64.93
C ARG A 62 1.75 -70.52 64.78
N LEU A 63 1.69 -69.71 65.83
CA LEU A 63 1.12 -68.36 65.80
C LEU A 63 1.87 -67.46 64.80
N SER A 64 3.21 -67.46 64.83
CA SER A 64 4.03 -66.70 63.88
C SER A 64 3.79 -67.14 62.41
N ARG A 65 3.73 -68.44 62.14
CA ARG A 65 3.42 -68.94 60.79
C ARG A 65 2.01 -68.57 60.33
N MET A 66 1.01 -68.61 61.22
CA MET A 66 -0.34 -68.18 60.90
C MET A 66 -0.40 -66.68 60.59
N ARG A 67 0.33 -65.84 61.35
CA ARG A 67 0.44 -64.40 61.10
C ARG A 67 1.06 -64.10 59.74
N ILE A 68 2.21 -64.71 59.42
CA ILE A 68 2.90 -64.51 58.14
C ILE A 68 2.04 -65.00 56.98
N ARG A 69 1.39 -66.17 57.12
CA ARG A 69 0.50 -66.70 56.10
C ARG A 69 -0.69 -65.79 55.86
N SER A 70 -1.30 -65.26 56.92
CA SER A 70 -2.37 -64.27 56.83
C SER A 70 -1.90 -63.00 56.10
N LEU A 71 -0.74 -62.44 56.45
CA LEU A 71 -0.17 -61.29 55.74
C LEU A 71 0.07 -61.58 54.25
N ILE A 72 0.61 -62.76 53.91
CA ILE A 72 0.85 -63.15 52.51
C ILE A 72 -0.47 -63.33 51.76
N GLU A 73 -1.47 -63.97 52.36
CA GLU A 73 -2.80 -64.15 51.76
C GLU A 73 -3.48 -62.81 51.52
N HIS A 74 -3.42 -61.87 52.47
CA HIS A 74 -3.99 -60.53 52.28
C HIS A 74 -3.17 -59.67 51.30
N ILE A 75 -1.83 -59.76 51.27
CA ILE A 75 -0.98 -59.09 50.27
C ILE A 75 -1.20 -59.67 48.86
N ALA A 76 -1.48 -60.97 48.74
CA ALA A 76 -1.87 -61.58 47.48
C ALA A 76 -3.30 -61.18 47.06
N ALA A 77 -4.22 -61.03 48.02
CA ALA A 77 -5.59 -60.58 47.80
C ALA A 77 -5.70 -59.06 47.53
N LEU A 78 -4.71 -58.27 47.97
CA LEU A 78 -4.54 -56.85 47.63
C LEU A 78 -4.39 -56.61 46.13
N LYS A 79 -4.01 -57.63 45.36
CA LYS A 79 -4.03 -57.60 43.89
C LYS A 79 -5.45 -57.64 43.31
N ARG A 80 -6.46 -58.00 44.12
CA ARG A 80 -7.76 -58.45 43.64
C ARG A 80 -8.97 -57.62 44.02
N GLU A 81 -9.02 -56.89 45.15
CA GLU A 81 -10.10 -55.91 45.42
C GLU A 81 -10.01 -55.15 46.76
N GLU A 82 -9.33 -55.66 47.80
CA GLU A 82 -9.31 -55.01 49.13
C GLU A 82 -8.05 -54.15 49.35
N GLN A 83 -8.20 -52.83 49.46
CA GLN A 83 -7.11 -51.84 49.59
C GLN A 83 -6.57 -51.65 51.02
N THR A 84 -7.05 -52.39 52.01
CA THR A 84 -6.55 -52.27 53.39
C THR A 84 -6.51 -53.61 54.09
N LEU A 85 -5.43 -53.86 54.83
CA LEU A 85 -5.30 -54.97 55.75
C LEU A 85 -6.19 -54.72 56.99
N PRO A 86 -7.02 -55.70 57.40
CA PRO A 86 -7.84 -55.58 58.61
C PRO A 86 -6.95 -55.57 59.86
N LEU A 87 -7.32 -54.76 60.86
CA LEU A 87 -6.65 -54.71 62.16
C LEU A 87 -7.18 -55.81 63.08
N SER A 88 -6.29 -56.46 63.83
CA SER A 88 -6.65 -57.49 64.82
C SER A 88 -6.79 -56.86 66.22
N GLU A 89 -7.88 -57.14 66.93
CA GLU A 89 -8.10 -56.59 68.29
C GLU A 89 -7.06 -57.06 69.33
N GLN A 90 -6.36 -58.17 69.08
CA GLN A 90 -5.52 -58.86 70.06
C GLN A 90 -4.02 -58.85 69.71
N ASP A 91 -3.61 -58.17 68.64
CA ASP A 91 -2.25 -58.32 68.09
C ASP A 91 -1.60 -56.99 67.70
N LYS A 92 -0.86 -56.40 68.65
CA LYS A 92 -0.19 -55.09 68.46
C LYS A 92 0.90 -55.13 67.38
N ASP A 93 1.66 -56.22 67.28
CA ASP A 93 2.78 -56.33 66.35
C ASP A 93 2.27 -56.52 64.91
N PHE A 94 1.24 -57.34 64.74
CA PHE A 94 0.54 -57.47 63.45
C PHE A 94 -0.08 -56.14 63.02
N ASN A 95 -0.71 -55.40 63.95
CA ASN A 95 -1.29 -54.09 63.66
C ASN A 95 -0.23 -53.05 63.25
N ASN A 96 0.97 -53.09 63.81
CA ASN A 96 2.07 -52.20 63.39
C ASN A 96 2.47 -52.45 61.93
N VAL A 97 2.64 -53.72 61.54
CA VAL A 97 2.95 -54.08 60.14
C VAL A 97 1.78 -53.77 59.21
N ALA A 98 0.55 -54.08 59.64
CA ALA A 98 -0.65 -53.78 58.87
C ALA A 98 -0.81 -52.27 58.63
N ASN A 99 -0.53 -51.44 59.63
CA ASN A 99 -0.54 -49.97 59.50
C ASN A 99 0.53 -49.45 58.54
N LEU A 100 1.75 -50.01 58.55
CA LEU A 100 2.82 -49.65 57.61
C LEU A 100 2.44 -49.99 56.17
N VAL A 101 1.90 -51.20 55.94
CA VAL A 101 1.43 -51.62 54.61
C VAL A 101 0.24 -50.78 54.16
N ASN A 102 -0.74 -50.52 55.04
CA ASN A 102 -1.87 -49.62 54.74
C ASN A 102 -1.40 -48.19 54.42
N GLY A 103 -0.36 -47.69 55.09
CA GLY A 103 0.29 -46.41 54.76
C GLY A 103 0.91 -46.42 53.35
N LEU A 104 1.67 -47.46 53.03
CA LEU A 104 2.27 -47.65 51.70
C LEU A 104 1.21 -47.76 50.58
N LEU A 105 0.09 -48.44 50.85
CA LEU A 105 -1.02 -48.56 49.89
C LEU A 105 -1.69 -47.21 49.62
N ARG A 106 -1.96 -46.43 50.68
CA ARG A 106 -2.47 -45.05 50.53
C ARG A 106 -1.52 -44.17 49.72
N ASP A 107 -0.20 -44.30 49.93
CA ASP A 107 0.80 -43.58 49.16
C ASP A 107 0.85 -44.02 47.68
N LEU A 108 0.69 -45.31 47.40
CA LEU A 108 0.61 -45.84 46.04
C LEU A 108 -0.66 -45.38 45.32
N ASP A 109 -1.82 -45.37 46.00
CA ASP A 109 -3.07 -44.86 45.45
C ASP A 109 -2.97 -43.36 45.15
N ARG A 110 -2.42 -42.57 46.08
CA ARG A 110 -2.16 -41.14 45.86
C ARG A 110 -1.23 -40.92 44.66
N LYS A 111 -0.16 -41.73 44.51
CA LYS A 111 0.73 -41.66 43.34
C LYS A 111 0.03 -42.06 42.05
N LYS A 112 -0.85 -43.06 42.07
CA LYS A 112 -1.65 -43.48 40.92
C LYS A 112 -2.61 -42.37 40.47
N GLU A 113 -3.28 -41.72 41.42
CA GLU A 113 -4.15 -40.56 41.15
C GLU A 113 -3.36 -39.40 40.54
N LEU A 114 -2.19 -39.06 41.11
CA LEU A 114 -1.31 -38.03 40.55
C LEU A 114 -0.83 -38.37 39.13
N LEU A 115 -0.46 -39.63 38.86
CA LEU A 115 -0.08 -40.09 37.53
C LEU A 115 -1.24 -39.99 36.52
N ASN A 116 -2.45 -40.34 36.95
CA ASN A 116 -3.65 -40.21 36.12
C ASN A 116 -3.96 -38.74 35.79
N ASN A 117 -3.91 -37.87 36.80
CA ASN A 117 -4.10 -36.43 36.60
C ASN A 117 -3.03 -35.85 35.64
N CYS A 118 -1.76 -36.24 35.81
CA CYS A 118 -0.67 -35.83 34.93
C CYS A 118 -0.85 -36.34 33.48
N SER A 119 -1.34 -37.57 33.30
CA SER A 119 -1.67 -38.12 31.98
C SER A 119 -2.80 -37.33 31.29
N MET A 120 -3.87 -37.01 32.02
CA MET A 120 -4.98 -36.20 31.52
C MET A 120 -4.54 -34.77 31.15
N GLU A 121 -3.73 -34.13 31.99
CA GLU A 121 -3.20 -32.79 31.75
C GLU A 121 -2.26 -32.74 30.55
N ALA A 122 -1.41 -33.77 30.38
CA ALA A 122 -0.56 -33.93 29.20
C ALA A 122 -1.39 -34.15 27.92
N GLU A 123 -2.46 -34.93 27.97
CA GLU A 123 -3.38 -35.16 26.83
C GLU A 123 -4.10 -33.86 26.44
N TYR A 124 -4.61 -33.11 27.41
CA TYR A 124 -5.25 -31.82 27.18
C TYR A 124 -4.29 -30.81 26.55
N THR A 125 -3.07 -30.70 27.11
CA THR A 125 -2.04 -29.78 26.61
C THR A 125 -1.60 -30.16 25.19
N ALA A 126 -1.43 -31.45 24.90
CA ALA A 126 -1.10 -31.93 23.56
C ALA A 126 -2.19 -31.54 22.55
N LYS A 127 -3.47 -31.67 22.91
CA LYS A 127 -4.59 -31.30 22.04
C LYS A 127 -4.67 -29.79 21.77
N GLU A 128 -4.50 -28.97 22.80
CA GLU A 128 -4.45 -27.50 22.65
C GLU A 128 -3.28 -27.07 21.77
N LEU A 129 -2.10 -27.67 22.00
CA LEU A 129 -0.90 -27.38 21.23
C LEU A 129 -1.03 -27.83 19.76
N GLN A 130 -1.71 -28.96 19.50
CA GLN A 130 -2.02 -29.42 18.15
C GLN A 130 -2.95 -28.45 17.41
N ASN A 131 -3.99 -27.95 18.06
CA ASN A 131 -4.91 -26.98 17.48
C ASN A 131 -4.18 -25.67 17.16
N SER A 132 -3.40 -25.16 18.11
CA SER A 132 -2.60 -23.94 17.94
C SER A 132 -1.58 -24.08 16.80
N SER A 133 -0.84 -25.20 16.76
CA SER A 133 0.09 -25.52 15.66
C SER A 133 -0.61 -25.55 14.30
N SER A 134 -1.77 -26.21 14.19
CA SER A 134 -2.53 -26.27 12.94
C SER A 134 -2.99 -24.89 12.48
N GLN A 135 -3.41 -24.03 13.42
CA GLN A 135 -3.82 -22.66 13.11
C GLN A 135 -2.64 -21.81 12.64
N VAL A 136 -1.47 -21.93 13.28
CA VAL A 136 -0.24 -21.24 12.85
C VAL A 136 0.21 -21.71 11.48
N ALA A 137 0.16 -23.02 11.19
CA ALA A 137 0.53 -23.55 9.87
C ALA A 137 -0.39 -23.01 8.76
N SER A 138 -1.71 -23.04 8.99
CA SER A 138 -2.68 -22.51 8.02
C SER A 138 -2.52 -20.99 7.83
N GLY A 139 -2.25 -20.24 8.91
CA GLY A 139 -1.99 -18.81 8.82
C GLY A 139 -0.72 -18.50 8.03
N ALA A 140 0.36 -19.25 8.25
CA ALA A 140 1.62 -19.10 7.52
C ALA A 140 1.44 -19.38 6.01
N GLU A 141 0.66 -20.40 5.64
CA GLU A 141 0.35 -20.72 4.24
C GLU A 141 -0.45 -19.60 3.56
N GLN A 142 -1.47 -19.04 4.25
CA GLN A 142 -2.22 -17.89 3.75
C GLN A 142 -1.35 -16.65 3.59
N GLU A 143 -0.46 -16.39 4.57
CA GLU A 143 0.50 -15.29 4.51
C GLU A 143 1.45 -15.45 3.32
N PHE A 144 1.95 -16.66 3.06
CA PHE A 144 2.81 -16.95 1.92
C PHE A 144 2.14 -16.59 0.58
N HIS A 145 0.90 -17.01 0.37
CA HIS A 145 0.16 -16.67 -0.85
C HIS A 145 -0.11 -15.17 -1.00
N ALA A 146 -0.39 -14.47 0.11
CA ALA A 146 -0.56 -13.02 0.10
C ALA A 146 0.75 -12.30 -0.25
N LEU A 147 1.88 -12.78 0.26
CA LEU A 147 3.21 -12.24 -0.02
C LEU A 147 3.62 -12.46 -1.48
N ASP A 148 3.35 -13.63 -2.04
CA ASP A 148 3.60 -13.94 -3.46
C ASP A 148 2.83 -12.99 -4.39
N SER A 149 1.54 -12.76 -4.07
CA SER A 149 0.72 -11.80 -4.80
C SER A 149 1.26 -10.37 -4.70
N LEU A 150 1.67 -9.94 -3.49
CA LEU A 150 2.28 -8.63 -3.27
C LEU A 150 3.62 -8.47 -4.00
N ALA A 151 4.42 -9.53 -4.11
CA ALA A 151 5.67 -9.52 -4.85
C ALA A 151 5.41 -9.28 -6.35
N SER A 152 4.43 -9.97 -6.93
CA SER A 152 3.99 -9.72 -8.31
C SER A 152 3.53 -8.27 -8.52
N THR A 153 2.72 -7.73 -7.60
CA THR A 153 2.28 -6.32 -7.68
C THR A 153 3.46 -5.34 -7.57
N SER A 154 4.47 -5.65 -6.76
CA SER A 154 5.68 -4.83 -6.63
C SER A 154 6.51 -4.82 -7.93
N GLU A 155 6.56 -5.94 -8.66
CA GLU A 155 7.22 -6.03 -9.96
C GLU A 155 6.47 -5.25 -11.05
N GLU A 156 5.14 -5.36 -11.08
CA GLU A 156 4.29 -4.53 -11.96
C GLU A 156 4.43 -3.04 -11.66
N MET A 157 4.53 -2.67 -10.39
CA MET A 157 4.75 -1.28 -9.96
C MET A 157 6.09 -0.76 -10.48
N ASN A 158 7.15 -1.58 -10.48
CA ASN A 158 8.46 -1.18 -11.01
C ASN A 158 8.42 -0.93 -12.52
N THR A 159 7.69 -1.77 -13.26
CA THR A 159 7.43 -1.59 -14.70
C THR A 159 6.69 -0.28 -14.93
N THR A 160 5.63 -0.03 -14.15
CA THR A 160 4.81 1.18 -14.25
C THR A 160 5.62 2.46 -13.95
N ILE A 161 6.48 2.43 -12.93
CA ILE A 161 7.38 3.56 -12.60
C ILE A 161 8.31 3.87 -13.78
N THR A 162 8.88 2.83 -14.39
CA THR A 162 9.77 2.98 -15.56
C THR A 162 9.03 3.55 -16.77
N ASP A 163 7.82 3.08 -17.04
CA ASP A 163 6.97 3.58 -18.11
C ASP A 163 6.58 5.05 -17.90
N ILE A 164 6.24 5.44 -16.67
CA ILE A 164 5.93 6.84 -16.33
C ILE A 164 7.18 7.70 -16.50
N ALA A 165 8.35 7.25 -16.06
CA ALA A 165 9.61 7.97 -16.26
C ALA A 165 9.89 8.22 -17.75
N SER A 166 9.72 7.20 -18.61
CA SER A 166 9.86 7.35 -20.07
C SER A 166 8.85 8.35 -20.66
N ARG A 167 7.60 8.32 -20.17
CA ARG A 167 6.58 9.30 -20.59
C ARG A 167 6.95 10.72 -20.18
N LEU A 168 7.54 10.92 -19.00
CA LEU A 168 8.02 12.23 -18.54
C LEU A 168 9.13 12.77 -19.45
N ASP A 169 10.05 11.93 -19.93
CA ASP A 169 11.06 12.33 -20.91
C ASP A 169 10.44 12.80 -22.23
N GLY A 170 9.42 12.06 -22.71
CA GLY A 170 8.64 12.45 -23.88
C GLY A 170 7.91 13.78 -23.69
N THR A 171 7.30 14.00 -22.53
CA THR A 171 6.63 15.26 -22.18
C THR A 171 7.63 16.42 -22.10
N SER A 172 8.80 16.23 -21.48
CA SER A 172 9.87 17.23 -21.43
C SER A 172 10.30 17.65 -22.84
N THR A 173 10.52 16.67 -23.72
CA THR A 173 10.94 16.93 -25.10
C THR A 173 9.89 17.74 -25.85
N LYS A 174 8.60 17.40 -25.69
CA LYS A 174 7.50 18.15 -26.28
C LYS A 174 7.39 19.56 -25.73
N ALA A 175 7.54 19.76 -24.42
CA ALA A 175 7.52 21.08 -23.81
C ALA A 175 8.64 21.98 -24.35
N LEU A 176 9.86 21.43 -24.48
CA LEU A 176 11.00 22.14 -25.08
C LEU A 176 10.77 22.46 -26.57
N SER A 177 10.19 21.54 -27.34
CA SER A 177 9.82 21.80 -28.74
C SER A 177 8.80 22.94 -28.84
N THR A 178 7.74 22.90 -28.03
CA THR A 178 6.72 23.96 -27.95
C THR A 178 7.35 25.30 -27.59
N LEU A 179 8.30 25.32 -26.65
CA LEU A 179 9.03 26.53 -26.27
C LEU A 179 9.80 27.11 -27.47
N SER A 180 10.56 26.25 -28.18
CA SER A 180 11.33 26.64 -29.36
C SER A 180 10.43 27.16 -30.49
N GLU A 181 9.35 26.45 -30.80
CA GLU A 181 8.39 26.84 -31.84
C GLU A 181 7.68 28.15 -31.47
N SER A 182 7.35 28.34 -30.20
CA SER A 182 6.75 29.60 -29.71
C SER A 182 7.72 30.79 -29.86
N GLN A 183 9.00 30.59 -29.54
CA GLN A 183 10.04 31.61 -29.73
C GLN A 183 10.22 31.96 -31.21
N GLN A 184 10.30 30.95 -32.08
CA GLN A 184 10.39 31.17 -33.53
C GLN A 184 9.14 31.89 -34.07
N GLY A 185 7.94 31.51 -33.61
CA GLY A 185 6.70 32.18 -33.96
C GLY A 185 6.70 33.66 -33.56
N ARG A 186 7.24 34.01 -32.39
CA ARG A 186 7.41 35.40 -31.96
C ARG A 186 8.35 36.20 -32.85
N GLU A 187 9.45 35.62 -33.31
CA GLU A 187 10.36 36.31 -34.24
C GLU A 187 9.66 36.65 -35.56
N VAL A 188 8.87 35.71 -36.09
CA VAL A 188 8.04 35.93 -37.28
C VAL A 188 7.00 37.03 -37.05
N LEU A 189 6.32 37.03 -35.90
CA LEU A 189 5.34 38.07 -35.55
C LEU A 189 5.98 39.45 -35.38
N SER A 190 7.20 39.51 -34.84
CA SER A 190 7.96 40.76 -34.75
C SER A 190 8.25 41.31 -36.14
N SER A 191 8.75 40.47 -37.06
CA SER A 191 8.99 40.87 -38.44
C SER A 191 7.70 41.32 -39.15
N LEU A 192 6.59 40.63 -38.91
CA LEU A 192 5.29 40.99 -39.49
C LEU A 192 4.76 42.31 -38.95
N THR A 193 4.99 42.59 -37.67
CA THR A 193 4.65 43.87 -37.04
C THR A 193 5.41 45.03 -37.69
N ASP A 194 6.70 44.85 -37.96
CA ASP A 194 7.51 45.89 -38.62
C ASP A 194 7.09 46.11 -40.07
N ARG A 195 6.78 45.04 -40.81
CA ARG A 195 6.22 45.13 -42.17
C ARG A 195 4.88 45.86 -42.21
N LEU A 196 4.00 45.65 -41.22
CA LEU A 196 2.72 46.38 -41.16
C LEU A 196 2.91 47.86 -40.82
N LYS A 197 3.91 48.23 -40.02
CA LYS A 197 4.26 49.64 -39.82
C LYS A 197 4.71 50.28 -41.12
N GLU A 198 5.54 49.59 -41.91
CA GLU A 198 5.97 50.05 -43.22
C GLU A 198 4.76 50.26 -44.15
N VAL A 199 3.83 49.31 -44.20
CA VAL A 199 2.55 49.46 -44.95
C VAL A 199 1.78 50.69 -44.49
N GLY A 200 1.65 50.90 -43.18
CA GLY A 200 1.00 52.10 -42.62
C GLY A 200 1.66 53.40 -43.10
N THR A 201 3.00 53.46 -43.11
CA THR A 201 3.72 54.63 -43.63
C THR A 201 3.52 54.84 -45.13
N MET A 202 3.47 53.78 -45.92
CA MET A 202 3.18 53.87 -47.36
C MET A 202 1.76 54.37 -47.63
N VAL A 203 0.77 53.94 -46.83
CA VAL A 203 -0.62 54.41 -46.95
C VAL A 203 -0.70 55.90 -46.65
N ALA A 204 -0.04 56.37 -45.59
CA ALA A 204 0.02 57.80 -45.24
C ALA A 204 0.64 58.63 -46.37
N HIS A 205 1.78 58.20 -46.92
CA HIS A 205 2.42 58.88 -48.04
C HIS A 205 1.54 58.90 -49.31
N ASN A 206 0.79 57.81 -49.56
CA ASN A 206 -0.16 57.77 -50.67
C ASN A 206 -1.34 58.73 -50.47
N GLN A 207 -1.82 58.91 -49.24
CA GLN A 207 -2.84 59.92 -48.93
C GLN A 207 -2.32 61.35 -49.21
N ASP A 208 -1.07 61.67 -48.84
CA ASP A 208 -0.45 62.97 -49.14
C ASP A 208 -0.35 63.25 -50.65
N HIS A 209 0.03 62.23 -51.44
CA HIS A 209 0.06 62.33 -52.90
C HIS A 209 -1.32 62.51 -53.52
N ILE A 210 -2.33 61.78 -53.03
CA ILE A 210 -3.72 61.93 -53.46
C ILE A 210 -4.23 63.35 -53.14
N GLY A 211 -3.89 63.89 -51.96
CA GLY A 211 -4.21 65.26 -51.58
C GLY A 211 -3.61 66.29 -52.52
N SER A 212 -2.31 66.16 -52.82
CA SER A 212 -1.59 67.02 -53.76
C SER A 212 -2.17 66.95 -55.19
N LEU A 213 -2.57 65.76 -55.62
CA LEU A 213 -3.18 65.53 -56.93
C LEU A 213 -4.58 66.13 -57.03
N THR A 214 -5.37 66.05 -55.95
CA THR A 214 -6.68 66.69 -55.83
C THR A 214 -6.54 68.21 -55.99
N GLN A 215 -5.60 68.82 -55.25
CA GLN A 215 -5.34 70.25 -55.35
C GLN A 215 -4.94 70.66 -56.78
N SER A 216 -4.05 69.90 -57.41
CA SER A 216 -3.62 70.18 -58.79
C SER A 216 -4.79 70.10 -59.78
N ALA A 217 -5.69 69.13 -59.63
CA ALA A 217 -6.86 68.98 -60.48
C ALA A 217 -7.89 70.11 -60.28
N ASP A 218 -8.06 70.61 -59.05
CA ASP A 218 -8.90 71.76 -58.74
C ASP A 218 -8.33 73.06 -59.36
N GLU A 219 -7.01 73.26 -59.29
CA GLU A 219 -6.32 74.38 -59.93
C GLU A 219 -6.49 74.35 -61.47
N ILE A 220 -6.33 73.19 -62.10
CA ILE A 220 -6.56 73.02 -63.54
C ILE A 220 -8.04 73.29 -63.88
N SER A 221 -8.98 72.79 -63.08
CA SER A 221 -10.42 73.05 -63.29
C SER A 221 -10.72 74.54 -63.29
N SER A 222 -10.17 75.29 -62.33
CA SER A 222 -10.31 76.75 -62.26
C SER A 222 -9.71 77.45 -63.48
N PHE A 223 -8.56 76.99 -63.97
CA PHE A 223 -7.92 77.55 -65.16
C PHE A 223 -8.72 77.29 -66.44
N VAL A 224 -9.28 76.08 -66.59
CA VAL A 224 -10.14 75.70 -67.72
C VAL A 224 -11.42 76.52 -67.74
N GLU A 225 -12.04 76.76 -66.58
CA GLU A 225 -13.21 77.65 -66.44
C GLU A 225 -12.88 79.08 -66.93
N ARG A 226 -11.73 79.63 -66.50
CA ARG A 226 -11.28 80.96 -66.94
C ARG A 226 -11.01 81.02 -68.45
N ILE A 227 -10.42 79.99 -69.05
CA ILE A 227 -10.22 79.95 -70.51
C ILE A 227 -11.57 79.90 -71.23
N ARG A 228 -12.53 79.12 -70.72
CA ARG A 228 -13.88 79.05 -71.28
C ARG A 228 -14.55 80.42 -71.29
N ASP A 229 -14.43 81.17 -70.20
CA ASP A 229 -14.96 82.55 -70.09
C ASP A 229 -14.29 83.49 -71.10
N ILE A 230 -12.95 83.49 -71.17
CA ILE A 230 -12.18 84.29 -72.14
C ILE A 230 -12.58 83.93 -73.58
N THR A 231 -12.75 82.65 -73.87
CA THR A 231 -13.11 82.17 -75.21
C THR A 231 -14.52 82.60 -75.59
N SER A 232 -15.45 82.62 -74.62
CA SER A 232 -16.80 83.15 -74.80
C SER A 232 -16.78 84.65 -75.12
N GLU A 233 -15.95 85.44 -74.42
CA GLU A 233 -15.74 86.86 -74.71
C GLU A 233 -15.14 87.08 -76.10
N ILE A 234 -14.12 86.30 -76.49
CA ILE A 234 -13.52 86.38 -77.84
C ILE A 234 -14.55 86.04 -78.91
N ASN A 235 -15.38 85.01 -78.70
CA ASN A 235 -16.43 84.65 -79.63
C ASN A 235 -17.48 85.77 -79.79
N LEU A 236 -17.84 86.45 -78.69
CA LEU A 236 -18.73 87.62 -78.73
C LEU A 236 -18.08 88.82 -79.43
N LEU A 237 -16.81 89.10 -79.17
CA LEU A 237 -16.03 90.14 -79.84
C LEU A 237 -15.93 89.89 -81.35
N ALA A 238 -15.63 88.65 -81.74
CA ALA A 238 -15.57 88.23 -83.13
C ALA A 238 -16.92 88.35 -83.83
N LEU A 239 -18.02 87.97 -83.15
CA LEU A 239 -19.38 88.16 -83.67
C LEU A 239 -19.69 89.63 -83.92
N ASN A 240 -19.38 90.50 -82.96
CA ASN A 240 -19.57 91.95 -83.11
C ASN A 240 -18.73 92.50 -84.27
N ALA A 241 -17.49 92.03 -84.44
CA ALA A 241 -16.63 92.39 -85.55
C ALA A 241 -17.15 91.91 -86.92
N SER A 242 -17.70 90.69 -87.02
CA SER A 242 -18.35 90.20 -88.25
C SER A 242 -19.58 91.03 -88.60
N ILE A 243 -20.39 91.43 -87.60
CA ILE A 243 -21.56 92.31 -87.79
C ILE A 243 -21.14 93.68 -88.33
N GLU A 244 -20.14 94.32 -87.72
CA GLU A 244 -19.70 95.66 -88.15
C GLU A 244 -18.96 95.61 -89.51
N SER A 245 -18.25 94.51 -89.80
CA SER A 245 -17.65 94.25 -91.12
C SER A 245 -18.71 94.11 -92.21
N ALA A 246 -19.83 93.42 -91.94
CA ALA A 246 -20.96 93.33 -92.86
C ALA A 246 -21.63 94.69 -93.07
N ARG A 247 -21.66 95.54 -92.04
CA ARG A 247 -22.21 96.90 -92.09
C ARG A 247 -21.37 97.86 -92.94
N ALA A 248 -20.06 97.65 -93.00
CA ALA A 248 -19.13 98.42 -93.83
C ALA A 248 -19.13 98.05 -95.33
N GLY A 249 -19.87 97.01 -95.73
CA GLY A 249 -20.01 96.59 -97.13
C GLY A 249 -18.70 96.13 -97.78
N GLU A 250 -18.40 96.58 -99.00
CA GLU A 250 -17.19 96.20 -99.75
C GLU A 250 -15.87 96.54 -99.02
N ALA A 251 -15.85 97.64 -98.24
CA ALA A 251 -14.67 98.05 -97.46
C ALA A 251 -14.37 97.11 -96.27
N GLY A 252 -15.37 96.36 -95.79
CA GLY A 252 -15.27 95.45 -94.64
C GLY A 252 -14.93 94.00 -94.98
N ARG A 253 -14.83 93.62 -96.27
CA ARG A 253 -14.63 92.21 -96.68
C ARG A 253 -13.39 91.56 -96.07
N GLY A 254 -12.26 92.27 -96.02
CA GLY A 254 -11.03 91.75 -95.41
C GLY A 254 -11.15 91.54 -93.90
N PHE A 255 -11.85 92.43 -93.20
CA PHE A 255 -12.12 92.32 -91.76
C PHE A 255 -13.12 91.22 -91.45
N SER A 256 -14.12 91.00 -92.31
CA SER A 256 -15.09 89.91 -92.15
C SER A 256 -14.43 88.53 -92.15
N VAL A 257 -13.45 88.31 -93.03
CA VAL A 257 -12.71 87.03 -93.09
C VAL A 257 -11.90 86.80 -91.81
N VAL A 258 -11.25 87.84 -91.29
CA VAL A 258 -10.50 87.75 -90.03
C VAL A 258 -11.43 87.50 -88.85
N ALA A 259 -12.58 88.20 -88.79
CA ALA A 259 -13.56 88.03 -87.73
C ALA A 259 -14.16 86.61 -87.71
N ASP A 260 -14.45 86.03 -88.88
CA ASP A 260 -14.93 84.65 -88.98
C ASP A 260 -13.85 83.63 -88.59
N GLU A 261 -12.58 83.87 -88.94
CA GLU A 261 -11.45 83.01 -88.52
C GLU A 261 -11.24 83.07 -87.00
N VAL A 262 -11.29 84.26 -86.39
CA VAL A 262 -11.22 84.43 -84.93
C VAL A 262 -12.41 83.74 -84.25
N ARG A 263 -13.61 83.83 -84.82
CA ARG A 263 -14.80 83.13 -84.30
C ARG A 263 -14.63 81.62 -84.35
N ASN A 264 -14.09 81.09 -85.44
CA ASN A 264 -13.80 79.67 -85.59
C ASN A 264 -12.72 79.21 -84.60
N LEU A 265 -11.67 80.01 -84.40
CA LEU A 265 -10.63 79.74 -83.40
C LEU A 265 -11.18 79.73 -81.97
N ALA A 266 -12.07 80.69 -81.65
CA ALA A 266 -12.77 80.71 -80.37
C ALA A 266 -13.65 79.46 -80.19
N HIS A 267 -14.40 79.05 -81.22
CA HIS A 267 -15.21 77.83 -81.13
C HIS A 267 -14.35 76.56 -80.90
N ASN A 268 -13.24 76.42 -81.63
CA ASN A 268 -12.31 75.30 -81.46
C ASN A 268 -11.65 75.31 -80.08
N THR A 269 -11.29 76.50 -79.57
CA THR A 269 -10.73 76.66 -78.22
C THR A 269 -11.75 76.26 -77.15
N ALA A 270 -13.02 76.67 -77.31
CA ALA A 270 -14.10 76.34 -76.38
C ALA A 270 -14.33 74.82 -76.31
N LYS A 271 -14.29 74.15 -77.47
CA LYS A 271 -14.37 72.69 -77.57
C LYS A 271 -13.18 72.01 -76.88
N ALA A 272 -11.95 72.49 -77.11
CA ALA A 272 -10.77 71.96 -76.43
C ALA A 272 -10.86 72.12 -74.90
N THR A 273 -11.35 73.26 -74.39
CA THR A 273 -11.60 73.43 -72.94
C THR A 273 -12.67 72.48 -72.40
N GLN A 274 -13.71 72.18 -73.18
CA GLN A 274 -14.73 71.19 -72.80
C GLN A 274 -14.11 69.80 -72.67
N ASP A 275 -13.30 69.38 -73.66
CA ASP A 275 -12.60 68.09 -73.63
C ASP A 275 -11.63 67.98 -72.43
N ILE A 276 -10.90 69.07 -72.11
CA ILE A 276 -10.03 69.12 -70.92
C ILE A 276 -10.86 69.04 -69.63
N SER A 277 -12.00 69.73 -69.55
CA SER A 277 -12.89 69.68 -68.38
C SER A 277 -13.39 68.25 -68.11
N GLU A 278 -13.75 67.51 -69.15
CA GLU A 278 -14.16 66.10 -69.04
C GLU A 278 -13.00 65.21 -68.55
N LEU A 279 -11.78 65.43 -69.05
CA LEU A 279 -10.58 64.72 -68.58
C LEU A 279 -10.29 64.99 -67.09
N VAL A 280 -10.39 66.24 -66.66
CA VAL A 280 -10.17 66.63 -65.26
C VAL A 280 -11.27 66.08 -64.35
N SER A 281 -12.53 66.05 -64.81
CA SER A 281 -13.62 65.40 -64.08
C SER A 281 -13.37 63.90 -63.89
N SER A 282 -12.94 63.21 -64.95
CA SER A 282 -12.57 61.78 -64.88
C SER A 282 -11.39 61.55 -63.93
N MET A 283 -10.40 62.45 -63.94
CA MET A 283 -9.27 62.41 -63.02
C MET A 283 -9.73 62.56 -61.56
N ASN A 284 -10.58 63.53 -61.25
CA ASN A 284 -11.14 63.73 -59.92
C ASN A 284 -11.94 62.51 -59.42
N GLN A 285 -12.69 61.84 -60.29
CA GLN A 285 -13.36 60.58 -59.93
C GLN A 285 -12.36 59.47 -59.54
N ARG A 286 -11.26 59.32 -60.31
CA ARG A 286 -10.19 58.34 -60.01
C ARG A 286 -9.45 58.66 -58.72
N VAL A 287 -9.21 59.95 -58.44
CA VAL A 287 -8.59 60.43 -57.21
C VAL A 287 -9.51 60.15 -56.01
N SER A 288 -10.81 60.43 -56.12
CA SER A 288 -11.80 60.11 -55.07
C SER A 288 -11.86 58.61 -54.77
N LEU A 289 -11.84 57.76 -55.80
CA LEU A 289 -11.78 56.31 -55.64
C LEU A 289 -10.49 55.87 -54.94
N SER A 290 -9.34 56.43 -55.34
CA SER A 290 -8.05 56.15 -54.71
C SER A 290 -8.03 56.55 -53.25
N ASN A 291 -8.65 57.69 -52.89
CA ASN A 291 -8.77 58.13 -51.50
C ASN A 291 -9.59 57.15 -50.65
N LYS A 292 -10.75 56.71 -51.16
CA LYS A 292 -11.57 55.69 -50.49
C LYS A 292 -10.81 54.38 -50.28
N ASN A 293 -10.04 53.94 -51.28
CA ASN A 293 -9.21 52.74 -51.16
C ASN A 293 -8.11 52.91 -50.11
N SER A 294 -7.45 54.07 -50.05
CA SER A 294 -6.44 54.37 -49.02
C SER A 294 -7.03 54.36 -47.61
N GLN A 295 -8.21 54.95 -47.39
CA GLN A 295 -8.90 54.90 -46.09
C GLN A 295 -9.28 53.46 -45.70
N HIS A 296 -9.71 52.65 -46.66
CA HIS A 296 -9.99 51.24 -46.41
C HIS A 296 -8.72 50.46 -46.03
N LEU A 297 -7.60 50.70 -46.71
CA LEU A 297 -6.30 50.10 -46.39
C LEU A 297 -5.80 50.50 -45.00
N GLU A 298 -6.02 51.74 -44.59
CA GLU A 298 -5.71 52.22 -43.23
C GLU A 298 -6.48 51.40 -42.18
N THR A 299 -7.79 51.26 -42.34
CA THR A 299 -8.63 50.45 -41.44
C THR A 299 -8.18 48.98 -41.39
N LEU A 300 -7.85 48.39 -42.55
CA LEU A 300 -7.35 47.00 -42.60
C LEU A 300 -6.00 46.85 -41.88
N THR A 301 -5.12 47.86 -42.00
CA THR A 301 -3.81 47.86 -41.34
C THR A 301 -3.97 47.95 -39.82
N GLU A 302 -4.87 48.79 -39.33
CA GLU A 302 -5.20 48.88 -37.90
C GLU A 302 -5.76 47.57 -37.35
N GLN A 303 -6.71 46.94 -38.07
CA GLN A 303 -7.28 45.64 -37.70
C GLN A 303 -6.21 44.55 -37.65
N ALA A 304 -5.30 44.52 -38.64
CA ALA A 304 -4.20 43.58 -38.68
C ALA A 304 -3.22 43.78 -37.50
N GLN A 305 -2.93 45.02 -37.12
CA GLN A 305 -2.11 45.32 -35.93
C GLN A 305 -2.76 44.85 -34.64
N GLN A 306 -4.07 45.04 -34.48
CA GLN A 306 -4.81 44.55 -33.32
C GLN A 306 -4.80 43.01 -33.25
N ALA A 307 -5.00 42.34 -34.39
CA ALA A 307 -4.92 40.88 -34.48
C ALA A 307 -3.52 40.37 -34.10
N LEU A 308 -2.45 41.00 -34.58
CA LEU A 308 -1.07 40.63 -34.20
C LEU A 308 -0.81 40.79 -32.70
N LYS A 309 -1.37 41.83 -32.07
CA LYS A 309 -1.24 42.02 -30.62
C LYS A 309 -1.87 40.85 -29.86
N LEU A 310 -3.06 40.40 -30.27
CA LEU A 310 -3.73 39.23 -29.67
C LEU A 310 -2.89 37.96 -29.86
N VAL A 311 -2.40 37.72 -31.07
CA VAL A 311 -1.57 36.55 -31.37
C VAL A 311 -0.28 36.58 -30.54
N THR A 312 0.36 37.73 -30.39
CA THR A 312 1.56 37.89 -29.53
C THR A 312 1.28 37.49 -28.08
N VAL A 313 0.13 37.91 -27.53
CA VAL A 313 -0.29 37.49 -26.18
C VAL A 313 -0.50 35.98 -26.11
N SER A 314 -1.12 35.37 -27.13
CA SER A 314 -1.29 33.92 -27.18
C SER A 314 0.05 33.17 -27.18
N PHE A 315 1.04 33.63 -27.94
CA PHE A 315 2.38 33.03 -27.94
C PHE A 315 3.08 33.15 -26.58
N ASN A 316 2.94 34.29 -25.89
CA ASN A 316 3.47 34.43 -24.52
C ASN A 316 2.81 33.43 -23.55
N SER A 317 1.50 33.22 -23.66
CA SER A 317 0.80 32.22 -22.85
C SER A 317 1.26 30.79 -23.16
N ILE A 318 1.50 30.48 -24.45
CA ILE A 318 2.05 29.17 -24.87
C ILE A 318 3.47 28.97 -24.30
N GLU A 319 4.30 30.01 -24.33
CA GLU A 319 5.66 29.97 -23.75
C GLU A 319 5.63 29.72 -22.24
N SER A 320 4.72 30.41 -21.53
CA SER A 320 4.53 30.20 -20.08
C SER A 320 4.07 28.76 -19.80
N ALA A 321 3.03 28.29 -20.49
CA ALA A 321 2.51 26.94 -20.31
C ALA A 321 3.57 25.86 -20.59
N ALA A 322 4.42 26.07 -21.59
CA ALA A 322 5.53 25.17 -21.89
C ALA A 322 6.59 25.15 -20.76
N LYS A 323 6.89 26.29 -20.14
CA LYS A 323 7.79 26.37 -18.98
C LYS A 323 7.18 25.70 -17.75
N ASP A 324 5.92 25.98 -17.46
CA ASP A 324 5.20 25.38 -16.33
C ASP A 324 5.18 23.85 -16.48
N THR A 325 4.91 23.35 -17.69
CA THR A 325 4.99 21.91 -18.01
C THR A 325 6.39 21.35 -17.74
N GLN A 326 7.44 22.09 -18.07
CA GLN A 326 8.82 21.64 -17.85
C GLN A 326 9.16 21.57 -16.35
N GLU A 327 8.65 22.49 -15.53
CA GLU A 327 8.78 22.47 -14.08
C GLU A 327 8.00 21.28 -13.47
N GLU A 328 6.75 21.05 -13.91
CA GLU A 328 5.95 19.90 -13.48
C GLU A 328 6.62 18.56 -13.82
N VAL A 329 7.29 18.46 -14.97
CA VAL A 329 8.05 17.26 -15.33
C VAL A 329 9.22 17.03 -14.37
N VAL A 330 9.93 18.08 -13.97
CA VAL A 330 11.03 17.97 -12.98
C VAL A 330 10.50 17.48 -11.63
N MET A 331 9.41 18.07 -11.15
CA MET A 331 8.76 17.65 -9.90
C MET A 331 8.27 16.20 -9.98
N SER A 332 7.63 15.83 -11.09
CA SER A 332 7.13 14.46 -11.31
C SER A 332 8.26 13.44 -11.35
N ARG A 333 9.42 13.77 -11.92
CA ARG A 333 10.60 12.89 -11.89
C ARG A 333 11.08 12.65 -10.46
N ALA A 334 11.14 13.68 -9.62
CA ALA A 334 11.50 13.52 -8.22
C ALA A 334 10.53 12.59 -7.48
N THR A 335 9.21 12.74 -7.72
CA THR A 335 8.21 11.83 -7.16
C THR A 335 8.35 10.38 -7.68
N MET A 336 8.71 10.18 -8.94
CA MET A 336 8.98 8.85 -9.47
C MET A 336 10.18 8.19 -8.80
N ASP A 337 11.25 8.95 -8.52
CA ASP A 337 12.39 8.45 -7.76
C ASP A 337 12.01 8.05 -6.32
N GLU A 338 11.16 8.84 -5.65
CA GLU A 338 10.62 8.49 -4.34
C GLU A 338 9.79 7.20 -4.38
N PHE A 339 8.90 7.05 -5.38
CA PHE A 339 8.14 5.82 -5.56
C PHE A 339 9.02 4.61 -5.86
N ARG A 340 10.08 4.78 -6.65
CA ARG A 340 11.05 3.72 -6.92
C ARG A 340 11.70 3.24 -5.62
N LEU A 341 12.17 4.17 -4.78
CA LEU A 341 12.77 3.85 -3.49
C LEU A 341 11.76 3.18 -2.54
N ALA A 342 10.53 3.67 -2.49
CA ALA A 342 9.48 3.08 -1.67
C ALA A 342 9.14 1.65 -2.11
N ASN A 343 9.08 1.39 -3.42
CA ASN A 343 8.83 0.05 -3.96
C ASN A 343 10.01 -0.90 -3.70
N GLU A 344 11.24 -0.42 -3.79
CA GLU A 344 12.44 -1.19 -3.44
C GLU A 344 12.43 -1.61 -1.95
N GLN A 345 12.07 -0.68 -1.06
CA GLN A 345 11.87 -0.99 0.36
C GLN A 345 10.72 -1.97 0.60
N MET A 346 9.63 -1.86 -0.17
CA MET A 346 8.52 -2.82 -0.09
C MET A 346 8.99 -4.22 -0.47
N SER A 347 9.71 -4.37 -1.58
CA SER A 347 10.27 -5.65 -2.02
C SER A 347 11.16 -6.30 -0.95
N GLN A 348 12.04 -5.53 -0.32
CA GLN A 348 12.87 -6.02 0.80
C GLN A 348 12.03 -6.48 2.00
N ARG A 349 10.97 -5.75 2.35
CA ARG A 349 10.06 -6.14 3.43
C ARG A 349 9.30 -7.41 3.10
N LEU A 350 8.86 -7.58 1.86
CA LEU A 350 8.17 -8.80 1.41
C LEU A 350 9.10 -10.03 1.52
N GLN A 351 10.36 -9.91 1.12
CA GLN A 351 11.35 -10.98 1.30
C GLN A 351 11.55 -11.33 2.78
N HIS A 352 11.61 -10.33 3.66
CA HIS A 352 11.71 -10.57 5.10
C HIS A 352 10.46 -11.30 5.65
N LEU A 353 9.25 -10.85 5.29
CA LEU A 353 8.02 -11.53 5.72
C LEU A 353 7.94 -12.96 5.18
N ALA A 354 8.39 -13.23 3.95
CA ALA A 354 8.41 -14.57 3.40
C ALA A 354 9.30 -15.50 4.25
N GLY A 355 10.46 -15.02 4.69
CA GLY A 355 11.31 -15.75 5.63
C GLY A 355 10.67 -16.00 7.00
N VAL A 356 9.89 -15.04 7.51
CA VAL A 356 9.13 -15.20 8.76
C VAL A 356 8.03 -16.25 8.61
N SER A 357 7.28 -16.24 7.50
CA SER A 357 6.26 -17.24 7.20
C SER A 357 6.86 -18.66 7.11
N GLU A 358 8.01 -18.81 6.45
CA GLU A 358 8.72 -20.10 6.39
C GLU A 358 9.15 -20.57 7.79
N LEU A 359 9.64 -19.66 8.63
CA LEU A 359 10.01 -19.95 10.00
C LEU A 359 8.80 -20.37 10.85
N ASN A 360 7.65 -19.71 10.67
CA ASN A 360 6.40 -20.08 11.35
C ASN A 360 5.91 -21.47 10.94
N SER A 361 5.96 -21.79 9.63
CA SER A 361 5.64 -23.12 9.11
C SER A 361 6.53 -24.21 9.73
N LYS A 362 7.84 -23.94 9.80
CA LYS A 362 8.80 -24.84 10.47
C LYS A 362 8.52 -24.99 11.96
N SER A 363 8.29 -23.89 12.68
CA SER A 363 7.97 -23.91 14.12
C SER A 363 6.68 -24.68 14.40
N SER A 364 5.69 -24.59 13.53
CA SER A 364 4.46 -25.37 13.64
C SER A 364 4.74 -26.87 13.46
N LYS A 365 5.61 -27.25 12.52
CA LYS A 365 6.04 -28.64 12.34
C LYS A 365 6.76 -29.18 13.57
N ASP A 366 7.69 -28.41 14.13
CA ASP A 366 8.41 -28.79 15.35
C ASP A 366 7.44 -28.96 16.55
N THR A 367 6.45 -28.07 16.65
CA THR A 367 5.39 -28.14 17.65
C THR A 367 4.55 -29.41 17.50
N LYS A 368 4.24 -29.82 16.26
CA LYS A 368 3.52 -31.07 15.98
C LYS A 368 4.31 -32.31 16.42
N ASP A 369 5.64 -32.28 16.30
CA ASP A 369 6.48 -33.36 16.80
C ASP A 369 6.54 -33.38 18.34
N MET A 370 6.52 -32.22 19.00
CA MET A 370 6.37 -32.13 20.46
C MET A 370 5.01 -32.66 20.94
N VAL A 371 3.92 -32.37 20.21
CA VAL A 371 2.58 -32.92 20.49
C VAL A 371 2.63 -34.44 20.48
N ARG A 372 3.21 -35.05 19.43
CA ARG A 372 3.34 -36.52 19.34
C ARG A 372 4.11 -37.11 20.53
N TYR A 373 5.15 -36.41 20.99
CA TYR A 373 5.89 -36.83 22.17
C TYR A 373 5.06 -36.74 23.46
N LEU A 374 4.27 -35.68 23.63
CA LEU A 374 3.36 -35.53 24.79
C LEU A 374 2.23 -36.56 24.78
N GLU A 375 1.65 -36.86 23.62
CA GLU A 375 0.67 -37.93 23.45
C GLU A 375 1.28 -39.30 23.82
N TRP A 376 2.49 -39.57 23.34
CA TRP A 376 3.23 -40.78 23.72
C TRP A 376 3.49 -40.83 25.23
N LEU A 377 3.95 -39.75 25.84
CA LEU A 377 4.20 -39.68 27.28
C LEU A 377 2.92 -39.91 28.09
N SER A 378 1.81 -39.25 27.70
CA SER A 378 0.50 -39.43 28.32
C SER A 378 0.04 -40.89 28.24
N SER A 379 0.19 -41.53 27.08
CA SER A 379 -0.16 -42.95 26.89
C SER A 379 0.62 -43.89 27.81
N ARG A 380 1.87 -43.54 28.14
CA ARG A 380 2.74 -44.33 29.02
C ARG A 380 2.45 -44.09 30.50
N LEU A 381 1.90 -42.93 30.86
CA LEU A 381 1.48 -42.59 32.22
C LEU A 381 0.10 -43.15 32.58
N LYS A 382 -0.72 -43.51 31.58
CA LYS A 382 -1.99 -44.23 31.83
C LYS A 382 -1.69 -45.55 32.55
N PRO A 383 -2.40 -45.86 33.65
CA PRO A 383 -2.18 -47.11 34.36
C PRO A 383 -2.43 -48.30 33.41
N GLN A 384 -1.44 -49.18 33.25
CA GLN A 384 -1.61 -50.46 32.57
C GLN A 384 -2.51 -51.37 33.42
N GLY A 385 -3.81 -51.13 33.36
CA GLY A 385 -4.85 -51.94 33.98
C GLY A 385 -5.80 -52.41 32.90
N GLU A 386 -5.30 -53.25 31.98
CA GLU A 386 -6.03 -54.24 31.17
C GLU A 386 -5.08 -54.77 30.08
N LEU A 387 -4.15 -55.63 30.50
CA LEU A 387 -3.75 -56.75 29.65
C LEU A 387 -4.50 -57.95 30.23
N VAL A 388 -5.40 -58.46 29.39
CA VAL A 388 -6.31 -59.62 29.56
C VAL A 388 -5.73 -60.74 30.43
#